data_AF-A6LIJ7-F1
#
_entry.id   AF-A6LIJ7-F1
#
_cell.length_a   1.000
_cell.length_b   1.000
_cell.length_c   1.000
_cell.angle_alpha   90.00
_cell.angle_beta   90.00
_cell.angle_gamma   90.00
#
_symmetry.space_group_name_H-M   'P 1'
#
loop_
_entity.id
_entity.type
_entity.pdbx_description
1 polymer ?
#
loop_
_entity_poly.entity_id
_entity_poly.type
_entity_poly.pdbx_seq_one_letter_code
_entity_poly.pdbx_strand_id
1 'polypeptide(L)'
;MNIVILTGAYYPNMSATSACIDKYIQILKNKHSIDVVCPLSQVHFEPLNDPKIKLHFVFSRMWKWRMLCEENIRNGRNVMLNKVVVDLFRIRSLLLSPISYPTVEGWQMNPFYHELEKIDQDKTIDVIISVVNPICSVFASRRFKLKHPKVKWITFITDPFTFQPSKYKYVFFPNRRKIRNYKNEKSVYDIADFNMFTEELYHSALNDFSQPNEKTFVMKYILSSLSKSVVQQIVNEGKCRLVYAGALYADRRNPERALSVLSQIDDIHVDFYISYSNCNSIVDKYLSETIKSFPAVNRSRYNELIYNEYDILINIGNNFSLQIPSKMLELFSTGRPIINFYQLKDVHYAMVEKYPLGINIGPDDADAVERVSEFCKQMKGKRLSFEEVEALFPENTMDSQLALLEKLIEA
;
A
#
# COMPACT_ATOMS: atom_id res chain seq x y z
N MET A 1 -3.09 28.21 -2.48
CA MET A 1 -4.29 27.36 -2.62
C MET A 1 -4.57 26.64 -1.31
N ASN A 2 -5.83 26.39 -1.02
CA ASN A 2 -6.31 25.49 0.01
C ASN A 2 -6.55 24.10 -0.60
N ILE A 3 -5.72 23.13 -0.21
CA ILE A 3 -5.79 21.76 -0.73
C ILE A 3 -6.29 20.85 0.38
N VAL A 4 -7.41 20.18 0.13
CA VAL A 4 -7.98 19.20 1.05
C VAL A 4 -7.72 17.79 0.53
N ILE A 5 -7.09 16.96 1.36
CA ILE A 5 -6.70 15.60 1.00
C ILE A 5 -7.53 14.63 1.82
N LEU A 6 -8.33 13.80 1.14
CA LEU A 6 -9.06 12.72 1.79
C LEU A 6 -8.33 11.40 1.57
N THR A 7 -7.95 10.75 2.66
CA THR A 7 -7.18 9.51 2.62
C THR A 7 -7.67 8.51 3.67
N GLY A 8 -7.06 7.31 3.68
CA GLY A 8 -7.20 6.33 4.75
C GLY A 8 -6.65 6.85 6.08
N ALA A 9 -6.53 5.97 7.07
CA ALA A 9 -5.94 6.33 8.35
C ALA A 9 -4.59 7.04 8.14
N TYR A 10 -4.41 8.25 8.68
CA TYR A 10 -3.21 9.05 8.44
C TYR A 10 -2.34 9.15 9.69
N TYR A 11 -2.95 9.48 10.83
CA TYR A 11 -2.26 9.69 12.09
C TYR A 11 -3.09 9.16 13.28
N PRO A 12 -2.46 8.57 14.32
CA PRO A 12 -1.03 8.31 14.48
C PRO A 12 -0.49 7.13 13.67
N ASN A 13 -1.39 6.26 13.18
CA ASN A 13 -1.02 5.06 12.43
C ASN A 13 -1.44 5.23 10.98
N MET A 14 -0.44 5.38 10.11
CA MET A 14 -0.66 5.64 8.70
C MET A 14 -0.99 4.35 7.93
N SER A 15 -2.03 4.37 7.10
CA SER A 15 -2.33 3.30 6.14
C SER A 15 -1.35 3.33 4.97
N ALA A 16 -1.29 2.24 4.20
CA ALA A 16 -0.44 2.19 3.00
C ALA A 16 -0.77 3.30 1.98
N THR A 17 -2.06 3.61 1.81
CA THR A 17 -2.52 4.66 0.90
C THR A 17 -2.16 6.06 1.41
N SER A 18 -2.31 6.30 2.71
CA SER A 18 -1.86 7.53 3.35
C SER A 18 -0.34 7.69 3.28
N ALA A 19 0.43 6.62 3.45
CA ALA A 19 1.89 6.64 3.33
C ALA A 19 2.38 6.93 1.91
N CYS A 20 1.58 6.60 0.90
CA CYS A 20 1.86 6.97 -0.48
C CYS A 20 1.71 8.48 -0.69
N ILE A 21 0.57 9.06 -0.28
CA ILE A 21 0.29 10.49 -0.49
C ILE A 21 1.07 11.40 0.47
N ASP A 22 1.42 10.92 1.68
CA ASP A 22 2.18 11.68 2.68
C ASP A 22 3.48 12.25 2.13
N LYS A 23 4.20 11.49 1.31
CA LYS A 23 5.45 11.95 0.68
C LYS A 23 5.26 13.25 -0.12
N TYR A 24 4.11 13.39 -0.79
CA TYR A 24 3.72 14.61 -1.49
C TYR A 24 3.24 15.70 -0.53
N ILE A 25 2.46 15.33 0.49
CA ILE A 25 1.99 16.25 1.54
C ILE A 25 3.16 16.98 2.21
N GLN A 26 4.21 16.25 2.55
CA GLN A 26 5.40 16.81 3.22
C GLN A 26 6.09 17.90 2.40
N ILE A 27 5.96 17.88 1.07
CA ILE A 27 6.52 18.89 0.17
C ILE A 27 5.48 20.00 -0.09
N LEU A 28 4.24 19.63 -0.43
CA LEU A 28 3.15 20.56 -0.75
C LEU A 28 2.77 21.48 0.43
N LYS A 29 2.91 21.01 1.68
CA LYS A 29 2.65 21.82 2.88
C LYS A 29 3.53 23.07 3.01
N ASN A 30 4.63 23.12 2.27
CA ASN A 30 5.52 24.30 2.25
C ASN A 30 5.06 25.36 1.23
N LYS A 31 4.20 24.98 0.27
CA LYS A 31 3.67 25.87 -0.79
C LYS A 31 2.19 26.21 -0.60
N HIS A 32 1.44 25.35 0.07
CA HIS A 32 -0.02 25.42 0.15
C HIS A 32 -0.54 25.16 1.56
N SER A 33 -1.79 25.57 1.81
CA SER A 33 -2.52 25.20 3.02
C SER A 33 -3.05 23.78 2.85
N ILE A 34 -2.71 22.89 3.77
CA ILE A 34 -3.07 21.48 3.69
C ILE A 34 -3.99 21.09 4.84
N ASP A 35 -5.17 20.63 4.47
CA ASP A 35 -6.13 19.99 5.37
C ASP A 35 -6.24 18.50 5.00
N VAL A 36 -6.03 17.61 5.96
CA VAL A 36 -6.13 16.16 5.73
C VAL A 36 -7.34 15.63 6.48
N VAL A 37 -8.29 15.06 5.73
CA VAL A 37 -9.48 14.41 6.27
C VAL A 37 -9.26 12.90 6.23
N CYS A 38 -9.27 12.26 7.41
CA CYS A 38 -8.96 10.83 7.52
C CYS A 38 -9.82 10.15 8.60
N PRO A 39 -10.06 8.83 8.52
CA PRO A 39 -10.74 8.10 9.58
C PRO A 39 -9.86 8.02 10.84
N LEU A 40 -10.49 8.09 12.00
CA LEU A 40 -9.80 7.91 13.28
C LEU A 40 -9.18 6.50 13.37
N SER A 41 -7.88 6.42 13.60
CA SER A 41 -7.13 5.14 13.67
C SER A 41 -6.74 4.71 15.08
N GLN A 42 -6.68 5.65 16.03
CA GLN A 42 -6.43 5.40 17.46
C GLN A 42 -7.24 6.40 18.29
N VAL A 43 -7.57 6.08 19.53
CA VAL A 43 -8.39 6.98 20.37
C VAL A 43 -7.53 7.89 21.23
N HIS A 44 -6.49 7.33 21.85
CA HIS A 44 -5.52 8.11 22.63
C HIS A 44 -4.21 8.21 21.84
N PHE A 45 -3.82 9.42 21.48
CA PHE A 45 -2.55 9.69 20.79
C PHE A 45 -2.15 11.14 21.01
N GLU A 46 -0.84 11.41 21.00
CA GLU A 46 -0.32 12.77 21.07
C GLU A 46 -0.72 13.55 19.82
N PRO A 47 -1.02 14.86 19.90
CA PRO A 47 -1.28 15.67 18.72
C PRO A 47 -0.11 15.63 17.72
N LEU A 48 -0.43 15.69 16.43
CA LEU A 48 0.60 15.82 15.40
C LEU A 48 1.38 17.11 15.61
N ASN A 49 2.69 17.00 15.82
CA ASN A 49 3.58 18.14 16.01
C ASN A 49 4.01 18.76 14.68
N ASP A 50 3.04 19.13 13.84
CA ASP A 50 3.28 19.83 12.57
C ASP A 50 2.18 20.89 12.35
N PRO A 51 2.48 22.19 12.58
CA PRO A 51 1.47 23.25 12.46
C PRO A 51 1.05 23.52 11.01
N LYS A 52 1.76 22.98 10.00
CA LYS A 52 1.43 23.19 8.59
C LYS A 52 0.36 22.22 8.05
N ILE A 53 -0.01 21.21 8.83
CA ILE A 53 -1.00 20.19 8.45
C ILE A 53 -2.15 20.23 9.45
N LYS A 54 -3.35 20.58 8.98
CA LYS A 54 -4.57 20.54 9.80
C LYS A 54 -5.27 19.19 9.62
N LEU A 55 -5.44 18.44 10.71
CA LEU A 55 -6.05 17.11 10.70
C LEU A 55 -7.54 17.18 11.06
N HIS A 56 -8.37 16.50 10.28
CA HIS A 56 -9.81 16.34 10.51
C HIS A 56 -10.17 14.86 10.57
N PHE A 57 -10.65 14.41 11.73
CA PHE A 57 -10.93 13.00 11.98
C PHE A 57 -12.39 12.64 11.75
N VAL A 58 -12.61 11.66 10.88
CA VAL A 58 -13.92 11.05 10.63
C VAL A 58 -14.11 9.83 11.52
N PHE A 59 -15.16 9.82 12.34
CA PHE A 59 -15.55 8.66 13.14
C PHE A 59 -17.03 8.64 13.47
N SER A 60 -17.55 7.46 13.85
CA SER A 60 -18.85 7.32 14.49
C SER A 60 -18.67 6.94 15.95
N ARG A 61 -19.66 7.23 16.80
CA ARG A 61 -19.63 6.84 18.24
C ARG A 61 -19.43 5.34 18.41
N MET A 62 -20.09 4.53 17.58
CA MET A 62 -19.93 3.08 17.56
C MET A 62 -18.52 2.65 17.17
N TRP A 63 -17.94 3.27 16.13
CA TRP A 63 -16.57 2.95 15.70
C TRP A 63 -15.53 3.31 16.77
N LYS A 64 -15.66 4.50 17.37
CA LYS A 64 -14.79 4.92 18.48
C LYS A 64 -14.88 3.96 19.67
N TRP A 65 -16.07 3.47 20.01
CA TRP A 65 -16.26 2.50 21.08
C TRP A 65 -15.59 1.15 20.77
N ARG A 66 -15.74 0.65 19.53
CA ARG A 66 -15.03 -0.56 19.07
C ARG A 66 -13.51 -0.41 19.22
N MET A 67 -12.95 0.73 18.84
CA MET A 67 -11.51 0.99 18.95
C MET A 67 -11.03 1.04 20.41
N LEU A 68 -11.79 1.66 21.30
CA LEU A 68 -11.51 1.65 22.74
C LEU A 68 -11.48 0.22 23.31
N CYS A 69 -12.40 -0.65 22.86
CA CYS A 69 -12.38 -2.06 23.26
C CYS A 69 -11.12 -2.78 22.77
N GLU A 70 -10.70 -2.55 21.52
CA GLU A 70 -9.45 -3.13 20.99
C GLU A 70 -8.21 -2.64 21.74
N GLU A 71 -8.17 -1.36 22.11
CA GLU A 71 -7.08 -0.77 22.89
C GLU A 71 -7.05 -1.33 24.33
N ASN A 72 -8.22 -1.47 24.97
CA ASN A 72 -8.32 -2.10 26.29
C ASN A 72 -7.85 -3.56 26.29
N ILE A 73 -8.16 -4.32 25.22
CA ILE A 73 -7.66 -5.70 25.06
C ILE A 73 -6.13 -5.70 24.99
N ARG A 74 -5.53 -4.81 24.19
CA ARG A 74 -4.05 -4.69 24.09
C ARG A 74 -3.41 -4.32 25.42
N ASN A 75 -4.08 -3.49 26.21
CA ASN A 75 -3.63 -3.04 27.53
C ASN A 75 -4.00 -3.99 28.68
N GLY A 76 -4.57 -5.17 28.40
CA GLY A 76 -4.94 -6.16 29.41
C GLY A 76 -6.14 -5.80 30.29
N ARG A 77 -6.92 -4.76 29.94
CA ARG A 77 -8.05 -4.27 30.75
C ARG A 77 -9.37 -4.94 30.34
N ASN A 78 -10.05 -5.59 31.27
CA ASN A 78 -11.37 -6.22 31.06
C ASN A 78 -11.45 -7.02 29.75
N VAL A 79 -10.42 -7.84 29.48
CA VAL A 79 -10.18 -8.46 28.17
C VAL A 79 -11.39 -9.26 27.69
N MET A 80 -12.01 -10.07 28.55
CA MET A 80 -13.16 -10.90 28.19
C MET A 80 -14.34 -10.05 27.72
N LEU A 81 -14.70 -9.01 28.47
CA LEU A 81 -15.86 -8.16 28.20
C LEU A 81 -15.64 -7.35 26.91
N ASN A 82 -14.45 -6.79 26.73
CA ASN A 82 -14.09 -6.07 25.50
C ASN A 82 -14.05 -7.02 24.29
N LYS A 83 -13.59 -8.27 24.46
CA LYS A 83 -13.58 -9.27 23.38
C LYS A 83 -14.99 -9.61 22.92
N VAL A 84 -15.94 -9.80 23.84
CA VAL A 84 -17.36 -10.00 23.52
C VAL A 84 -17.90 -8.83 22.71
N VAL A 85 -17.62 -7.58 23.10
CA VAL A 85 -18.06 -6.40 22.35
C VAL A 85 -17.47 -6.39 20.94
N VAL A 86 -16.16 -6.63 20.79
CA VAL A 86 -15.50 -6.69 19.48
C VAL A 86 -16.09 -7.80 18.60
N ASP A 87 -16.40 -8.97 19.18
CA ASP A 87 -17.02 -10.08 18.46
C ASP A 87 -18.46 -9.76 18.05
N LEU A 88 -19.24 -9.06 18.88
CA LEU A 88 -20.56 -8.53 18.48
C LEU A 88 -20.46 -7.54 17.30
N PHE A 89 -19.43 -6.70 17.28
CA PHE A 89 -19.16 -5.83 16.12
C PHE A 89 -18.82 -6.63 14.85
N ARG A 90 -18.06 -7.72 14.98
CA ARG A 90 -17.74 -8.62 13.85
C ARG A 90 -19.00 -9.32 13.34
N ILE A 91 -19.84 -9.83 14.24
CA ILE A 91 -21.13 -10.46 13.89
C ILE A 91 -22.02 -9.45 13.18
N ARG A 92 -22.16 -8.24 13.73
CA ARG A 92 -22.92 -7.15 13.09
C ARG A 92 -22.37 -6.84 11.69
N SER A 93 -21.06 -6.72 11.54
CA SER A 93 -20.43 -6.46 10.23
C SER A 93 -20.74 -7.57 9.22
N LEU A 94 -20.67 -8.83 9.65
CA LEU A 94 -21.01 -9.99 8.83
C LEU A 94 -22.49 -10.01 8.43
N LEU A 95 -23.41 -9.70 9.35
CA LEU A 95 -24.85 -9.61 9.08
C LEU A 95 -25.20 -8.44 8.15
N LEU A 96 -24.48 -7.32 8.26
CA LEU A 96 -24.72 -6.13 7.44
C LEU A 96 -24.01 -6.17 6.08
N SER A 97 -22.96 -6.99 5.93
CA SER A 97 -22.18 -7.13 4.70
C SER A 97 -23.03 -7.33 3.44
N PRO A 98 -24.11 -8.15 3.43
CA PRO A 98 -24.87 -8.39 2.21
C PRO A 98 -25.62 -7.15 1.70
N ILE A 99 -26.04 -6.27 2.60
CA ILE A 99 -26.94 -5.15 2.31
C ILE A 99 -26.18 -3.82 2.22
N SER A 100 -25.16 -3.63 3.06
CA SER A 100 -24.40 -2.39 3.18
C SER A 100 -23.77 -1.95 1.86
N TYR A 101 -23.73 -0.64 1.63
CA TYR A 101 -23.18 -0.03 0.42
C TYR A 101 -22.40 1.25 0.74
N PRO A 102 -21.26 1.53 0.07
CA PRO A 102 -20.51 0.65 -0.83
C PRO A 102 -19.91 -0.58 -0.15
N THR A 103 -19.66 -0.46 1.15
CA THR A 103 -19.20 -1.52 2.06
C THR A 103 -19.89 -1.33 3.40
N VAL A 104 -19.58 -2.18 4.39
CA VAL A 104 -19.98 -1.97 5.81
C VAL A 104 -19.51 -0.63 6.39
N GLU A 105 -18.49 -0.01 5.77
CA GLU A 105 -17.96 1.31 6.12
C GLU A 105 -18.67 2.46 5.40
N GLY A 106 -19.78 2.18 4.70
CA GLY A 106 -20.58 3.19 4.00
C GLY A 106 -21.05 4.35 4.90
N TRP A 107 -21.11 4.13 6.22
CA TRP A 107 -21.38 5.17 7.20
C TRP A 107 -20.37 6.33 7.15
N GLN A 108 -19.13 6.12 6.68
CA GLN A 108 -18.09 7.15 6.60
C GLN A 108 -18.36 8.21 5.54
N MET A 109 -19.17 7.89 4.52
CA MET A 109 -19.41 8.80 3.39
C MET A 109 -20.03 10.14 3.83
N ASN A 110 -20.97 10.10 4.78
CA ASN A 110 -21.60 11.32 5.29
C ASN A 110 -20.61 12.17 6.12
N PRO A 111 -19.93 11.64 7.15
CA PRO A 111 -18.90 12.38 7.87
C PRO A 111 -17.83 13.02 6.98
N PHE A 112 -17.28 12.30 5.99
CA PHE A 112 -16.33 12.90 5.05
C PHE A 112 -16.92 14.11 4.31
N TYR A 113 -18.15 14.00 3.84
CA TYR A 113 -18.84 15.09 3.16
C TYR A 113 -19.09 16.29 4.09
N HIS A 114 -19.50 16.06 5.34
CA HIS A 114 -19.74 17.15 6.29
C HIS A 114 -18.44 17.87 6.70
N GLU A 115 -17.33 17.13 6.84
CA GLU A 115 -16.04 17.78 7.10
C GLU A 115 -15.58 18.62 5.90
N LEU A 116 -15.82 18.18 4.66
CA LEU A 116 -15.56 19.03 3.48
C LEU A 116 -16.37 20.33 3.50
N GLU A 117 -17.68 20.25 3.77
CA GLU A 117 -18.54 21.44 3.89
C GLU A 117 -18.08 22.38 5.02
N LYS A 118 -17.64 21.82 6.15
CA LYS A 118 -17.13 22.60 7.28
C LYS A 118 -15.81 23.29 6.93
N ILE A 119 -14.90 22.61 6.26
CA ILE A 119 -13.62 23.19 5.81
C ILE A 119 -13.90 24.30 4.81
N ASP A 120 -14.78 24.08 3.83
CA ASP A 120 -15.11 25.09 2.81
C ASP A 120 -15.76 26.35 3.39
N GLN A 121 -16.57 26.20 4.44
CA GLN A 121 -17.13 27.32 5.20
C GLN A 121 -16.08 28.13 5.96
N ASP A 122 -15.06 27.48 6.53
CA ASP A 122 -13.94 28.12 7.24
C ASP A 122 -12.97 28.79 6.25
N LYS A 123 -12.64 28.07 5.18
CA LYS A 123 -11.71 28.48 4.14
C LYS A 123 -12.06 27.79 2.83
N THR A 124 -12.39 28.57 1.82
CA THR A 124 -12.76 28.08 0.48
C THR A 124 -11.76 27.06 -0.03
N ILE A 125 -12.26 25.89 -0.46
CA ILE A 125 -11.43 24.81 -0.98
C ILE A 125 -11.13 25.09 -2.45
N ASP A 126 -9.85 25.10 -2.81
CA ASP A 126 -9.45 25.24 -4.22
C ASP A 126 -9.36 23.87 -4.89
N VAL A 127 -8.74 22.90 -4.20
CA VAL A 127 -8.46 21.57 -4.74
C VAL A 127 -8.78 20.48 -3.71
N ILE A 128 -9.42 19.41 -4.17
CA ILE A 128 -9.62 18.17 -3.43
C ILE A 128 -8.79 17.07 -4.08
N ILE A 129 -7.99 16.37 -3.29
CA ILE A 129 -7.30 15.14 -3.69
C ILE A 129 -7.88 13.98 -2.89
N SER A 130 -8.58 13.06 -3.55
CA SER A 130 -9.16 11.88 -2.87
C SER A 130 -8.39 10.62 -3.20
N VAL A 131 -7.73 10.04 -2.20
CA VAL A 131 -7.00 8.77 -2.32
C VAL A 131 -7.94 7.62 -1.97
N VAL A 132 -8.02 6.62 -2.85
CA VAL A 132 -8.89 5.45 -2.64
C VAL A 132 -8.43 4.63 -1.43
N ASN A 133 -9.39 3.97 -0.77
CA ASN A 133 -9.29 3.34 0.55
C ASN A 133 -9.27 4.35 1.73
N PRO A 134 -10.46 4.75 2.23
CA PRO A 134 -11.79 4.17 1.94
C PRO A 134 -12.43 4.72 0.65
N ILE A 135 -13.09 3.88 -0.16
CA ILE A 135 -13.89 4.35 -1.33
C ILE A 135 -14.95 5.40 -0.96
N CYS A 136 -15.39 5.40 0.30
CA CYS A 136 -16.32 6.37 0.85
C CYS A 136 -15.79 7.82 0.77
N SER A 137 -14.47 8.04 0.89
CA SER A 137 -13.87 9.38 0.75
C SER A 137 -14.03 9.91 -0.68
N VAL A 138 -13.81 9.03 -1.67
CA VAL A 138 -13.95 9.34 -3.10
C VAL A 138 -15.41 9.65 -3.44
N PHE A 139 -16.36 8.87 -2.92
CA PHE A 139 -17.79 9.13 -3.13
C PHE A 139 -18.28 10.40 -2.43
N ALA A 140 -17.74 10.72 -1.25
CA ALA A 140 -18.00 11.99 -0.58
C ALA A 140 -17.47 13.18 -1.39
N SER A 141 -16.26 13.06 -1.95
CA SER A 141 -15.64 14.07 -2.82
C SER A 141 -16.47 14.31 -4.09
N ARG A 142 -16.96 13.23 -4.72
CA ARG A 142 -17.91 13.33 -5.86
C ARG A 142 -19.15 14.13 -5.51
N ARG A 143 -19.76 13.84 -4.35
CA ARG A 143 -20.95 14.54 -3.87
C ARG A 143 -20.67 16.02 -3.62
N PHE A 144 -19.49 16.34 -3.10
CA PHE A 144 -19.06 17.72 -2.87
C PHE A 144 -18.81 18.47 -4.17
N LYS A 145 -18.03 17.90 -5.10
CA LYS A 145 -17.76 18.49 -6.44
C LYS A 145 -19.04 18.81 -7.22
N LEU A 146 -20.05 17.92 -7.16
CA LEU A 146 -21.34 18.16 -7.83
C LEU A 146 -22.09 19.39 -7.29
N LYS A 147 -21.89 19.76 -6.02
CA LYS A 147 -22.48 20.96 -5.42
C LYS A 147 -21.58 22.20 -5.56
N HIS A 148 -20.27 21.98 -5.61
CA HIS A 148 -19.25 23.02 -5.66
C HIS A 148 -18.40 22.84 -6.94
N PRO A 149 -18.97 23.11 -8.13
CA PRO A 149 -18.32 22.77 -9.40
C PRO A 149 -17.00 23.51 -9.66
N LYS A 150 -16.79 24.65 -8.98
CA LYS A 150 -15.56 25.46 -9.06
C LYS A 150 -14.34 24.77 -8.41
N VAL A 151 -14.58 23.88 -7.44
CA VAL A 151 -13.52 23.18 -6.73
C VAL A 151 -12.91 22.15 -7.67
N LYS A 152 -11.59 22.16 -7.83
CA LYS A 152 -10.90 21.14 -8.63
C LYS A 152 -10.85 19.84 -7.85
N TRP A 153 -11.14 18.71 -8.50
CA TRP A 153 -11.13 17.40 -7.88
C TRP A 153 -10.25 16.43 -8.66
N ILE A 154 -9.21 15.95 -7.98
CA ILE A 154 -8.25 14.98 -8.46
C ILE A 154 -8.45 13.68 -7.68
N THR A 155 -8.59 12.56 -8.38
CA THR A 155 -8.62 11.24 -7.73
C THR A 155 -7.24 10.60 -7.76
N PHE A 156 -6.88 9.83 -6.74
CA PHE A 156 -5.73 8.94 -6.75
C PHE A 156 -6.17 7.52 -6.39
N ILE A 157 -6.29 6.68 -7.41
CA ILE A 157 -6.80 5.32 -7.31
C ILE A 157 -5.61 4.34 -7.29
N THR A 158 -5.30 3.83 -6.09
CA THR A 158 -4.21 2.89 -5.83
C THR A 158 -4.64 1.42 -5.79
N ASP A 159 -5.93 1.17 -5.64
CA ASP A 159 -6.50 -0.18 -5.52
C ASP A 159 -7.81 -0.29 -6.31
N PRO A 160 -8.08 -1.44 -6.95
CA PRO A 160 -9.32 -1.65 -7.68
C PRO A 160 -10.51 -1.71 -6.72
N PHE A 161 -11.64 -1.09 -7.09
CA PHE A 161 -12.88 -1.20 -6.31
C PHE A 161 -13.88 -2.17 -6.95
N THR A 162 -14.26 -1.99 -8.22
CA THR A 162 -15.21 -2.86 -8.93
C THR A 162 -14.67 -4.25 -9.24
N PHE A 163 -13.37 -4.37 -9.48
CA PHE A 163 -12.75 -5.65 -9.86
C PHE A 163 -12.17 -6.43 -8.69
N GLN A 164 -12.36 -5.96 -7.44
CA GLN A 164 -11.86 -6.64 -6.25
C GLN A 164 -12.79 -7.78 -5.81
N PRO A 165 -12.37 -9.06 -5.92
CA PRO A 165 -13.28 -10.20 -5.67
C PRO A 165 -13.82 -10.26 -4.24
N SER A 166 -13.02 -9.83 -3.26
CA SER A 166 -13.39 -9.87 -1.84
C SER A 166 -14.62 -9.02 -1.51
N LYS A 167 -14.95 -8.01 -2.34
CA LYS A 167 -16.14 -7.16 -2.16
C LYS A 167 -17.46 -7.88 -2.48
N TYR A 168 -17.40 -9.03 -3.15
CA TYR A 168 -18.58 -9.76 -3.62
C TYR A 168 -18.83 -11.06 -2.86
N LYS A 169 -17.87 -11.53 -2.05
CA LYS A 169 -17.92 -12.81 -1.34
C LYS A 169 -19.15 -13.00 -0.45
N TYR A 170 -19.64 -11.92 0.15
CA TYR A 170 -20.70 -11.94 1.17
C TYR A 170 -21.91 -11.09 0.76
N VAL A 171 -22.15 -10.92 -0.54
CA VAL A 171 -23.26 -10.10 -1.08
C VAL A 171 -24.29 -11.02 -1.73
N PHE A 172 -25.59 -10.81 -1.45
CA PHE A 172 -26.67 -11.66 -2.00
C PHE A 172 -26.73 -11.66 -3.54
N PHE A 173 -26.50 -10.50 -4.16
CA PHE A 173 -26.54 -10.34 -5.61
C PHE A 173 -25.21 -9.76 -6.12
N PRO A 174 -24.14 -10.58 -6.20
CA PRO A 174 -22.80 -10.09 -6.52
C PRO A 174 -22.74 -9.42 -7.91
N ASN A 175 -23.42 -9.97 -8.91
CA ASN A 175 -23.46 -9.39 -10.26
C ASN A 175 -24.15 -8.02 -10.29
N ARG A 176 -25.30 -7.88 -9.61
CA ARG A 176 -25.99 -6.58 -9.49
C ARG A 176 -25.14 -5.56 -8.73
N ARG A 177 -24.44 -5.99 -7.66
CA ARG A 177 -23.49 -5.15 -6.92
C ARG A 177 -22.32 -4.73 -7.81
N LYS A 178 -21.79 -5.63 -8.64
CA LYS A 178 -20.69 -5.34 -9.57
C LYS A 178 -21.10 -4.28 -10.60
N ILE A 179 -22.28 -4.42 -11.22
CA ILE A 179 -22.83 -3.42 -12.15
C ILE A 179 -23.01 -2.06 -11.44
N ARG A 180 -23.52 -2.06 -10.21
CA ARG A 180 -23.68 -0.81 -9.43
C ARG A 180 -22.32 -0.18 -9.09
N ASN A 181 -21.33 -0.98 -8.69
CA ASN A 181 -19.98 -0.49 -8.40
C ASN A 181 -19.35 0.09 -9.66
N TYR A 182 -19.43 -0.61 -10.79
CA TYR A 182 -18.95 -0.15 -12.09
C TYR A 182 -19.54 1.21 -12.45
N LYS A 183 -20.87 1.37 -12.39
CA LYS A 183 -21.53 2.65 -12.69
C LYS A 183 -21.09 3.78 -11.76
N ASN A 184 -20.87 3.49 -10.47
CA ASN A 184 -20.46 4.51 -9.52
C ASN A 184 -18.99 4.89 -9.67
N GLU A 185 -18.12 3.92 -9.88
CA GLU A 185 -16.69 4.13 -10.12
C GLU A 185 -16.47 4.86 -11.45
N LYS A 186 -17.16 4.47 -12.52
CA LYS A 186 -17.15 5.23 -13.78
C LYS A 186 -17.60 6.68 -13.58
N SER A 187 -18.69 6.89 -12.85
CA SER A 187 -19.18 8.25 -12.55
C SER A 187 -18.19 9.07 -11.72
N VAL A 188 -17.39 8.45 -10.85
CA VAL A 188 -16.30 9.15 -10.15
C VAL A 188 -15.30 9.68 -11.17
N TYR A 189 -14.84 8.81 -12.09
CA TYR A 189 -13.84 9.18 -13.06
C TYR A 189 -14.33 10.24 -14.05
N ASP A 190 -15.58 10.12 -14.51
CA ASP A 190 -16.18 11.06 -15.45
C ASP A 190 -16.34 12.47 -14.86
N ILE A 191 -16.67 12.57 -13.55
CA ILE A 191 -16.92 13.84 -12.84
C ILE A 191 -15.63 14.49 -12.35
N ALA A 192 -14.61 13.71 -12.00
CA ALA A 192 -13.32 14.25 -11.62
C ALA A 192 -12.71 15.09 -12.76
N ASP A 193 -11.96 16.12 -12.36
CA ASP A 193 -11.23 16.93 -13.33
C ASP A 193 -10.05 16.11 -13.87
N PHE A 194 -9.33 15.44 -12.97
CA PHE A 194 -8.24 14.52 -13.31
C PHE A 194 -8.28 13.25 -12.45
N ASN A 195 -7.83 12.14 -13.03
CA ASN A 195 -7.75 10.85 -12.37
C ASN A 195 -6.33 10.29 -12.48
N MET A 196 -5.72 10.06 -11.33
CA MET A 196 -4.42 9.41 -11.21
C MET A 196 -4.60 7.95 -10.82
N PHE A 197 -3.89 7.05 -11.50
CA PHE A 197 -3.95 5.61 -11.28
C PHE A 197 -2.55 5.03 -11.12
N THR A 198 -2.43 3.90 -10.39
CA THR A 198 -1.22 3.06 -10.54
C THR A 198 -1.16 2.51 -11.97
N GLU A 199 0.04 2.12 -12.40
CA GLU A 199 0.30 1.69 -13.78
C GLU A 199 -0.63 0.54 -14.22
N GLU A 200 -0.92 -0.40 -13.32
CA GLU A 200 -1.85 -1.49 -13.61
C GLU A 200 -3.30 -1.02 -13.81
N LEU A 201 -3.74 -0.08 -12.97
CA LEU A 201 -5.11 0.41 -12.97
C LEU A 201 -5.35 1.40 -14.11
N TYR A 202 -4.31 2.07 -14.57
CA TYR A 202 -4.37 2.98 -15.71
C TYR A 202 -4.92 2.28 -16.96
N HIS A 203 -4.40 1.09 -17.29
CA HIS A 203 -4.90 0.31 -18.42
C HIS A 203 -6.35 -0.12 -18.23
N SER A 204 -6.76 -0.48 -17.01
CA SER A 204 -8.16 -0.80 -16.71
C SER A 204 -9.07 0.44 -16.84
N ALA A 205 -8.61 1.62 -16.41
CA ALA A 205 -9.33 2.88 -16.56
C ALA A 205 -9.61 3.22 -18.02
N LEU A 206 -8.61 3.05 -18.90
CA LEU A 206 -8.78 3.28 -20.34
C LEU A 206 -9.66 2.22 -21.00
N ASN A 207 -9.41 0.93 -20.75
CA ASN A 207 -10.06 -0.16 -21.49
C ASN A 207 -11.43 -0.51 -20.92
N ASP A 208 -11.54 -0.72 -19.60
CA ASP A 208 -12.77 -1.20 -18.96
C ASP A 208 -13.75 -0.06 -18.66
N PHE A 209 -13.24 1.12 -18.32
CA PHE A 209 -14.05 2.30 -17.98
C PHE A 209 -14.13 3.34 -19.10
N SER A 210 -13.42 3.11 -20.22
CA SER A 210 -13.39 3.98 -21.40
C SER A 210 -13.08 5.44 -21.03
N GLN A 211 -12.13 5.64 -20.13
CA GLN A 211 -11.77 6.98 -19.68
C GLN A 211 -10.95 7.73 -20.73
N PRO A 212 -11.18 9.04 -20.89
CA PRO A 212 -10.40 9.87 -21.80
C PRO A 212 -8.94 10.00 -21.35
N ASN A 213 -8.01 9.99 -22.30
CA ASN A 213 -6.57 10.10 -22.03
C ASN A 213 -6.21 11.46 -21.40
N GLU A 214 -6.89 12.53 -21.79
CA GLU A 214 -6.66 13.89 -21.29
C GLU A 214 -6.99 14.08 -19.81
N LYS A 215 -7.79 13.18 -19.22
CA LYS A 215 -8.13 13.18 -17.79
C LYS A 215 -7.46 12.06 -17.00
N THR A 216 -6.69 11.19 -17.65
CA THR A 216 -6.24 9.93 -17.05
C THR A 216 -4.72 9.86 -17.05
N PHE A 217 -4.13 9.77 -15.86
CA PHE A 217 -2.69 9.86 -15.66
C PHE A 217 -2.16 8.67 -14.86
N VAL A 218 -0.97 8.21 -15.21
CA VAL A 218 -0.22 7.22 -14.43
C VAL A 218 0.54 7.94 -13.34
N MET A 219 0.33 7.52 -12.09
CA MET A 219 1.09 7.96 -10.92
C MET A 219 1.89 6.77 -10.40
N LYS A 220 3.21 6.86 -10.54
CA LYS A 220 4.13 5.78 -10.16
C LYS A 220 4.47 5.85 -8.67
N TYR A 221 4.69 4.69 -8.07
CA TYR A 221 5.25 4.63 -6.72
C TYR A 221 6.68 5.17 -6.75
N ILE A 222 6.99 6.06 -5.82
CA ILE A 222 8.31 6.69 -5.78
C ILE A 222 9.35 5.84 -5.06
N LEU A 223 10.59 5.91 -5.54
CA LEU A 223 11.78 5.53 -4.80
C LEU A 223 11.90 6.40 -3.55
N SER A 224 12.54 5.88 -2.51
CA SER A 224 12.68 6.61 -1.25
C SER A 224 14.01 6.30 -0.62
N SER A 225 14.80 7.35 -0.39
CA SER A 225 16.05 7.23 0.36
C SER A 225 15.73 6.70 1.76
N LEU A 226 16.16 5.47 2.02
CA LEU A 226 16.08 4.87 3.33
C LEU A 226 17.25 5.43 4.14
N SER A 227 16.93 6.13 5.24
CA SER A 227 17.95 6.75 6.10
C SER A 227 18.93 5.69 6.59
N LYS A 228 20.23 5.95 6.43
CA LYS A 228 21.30 5.15 7.02
C LYS A 228 21.18 5.20 8.54
N SER A 229 20.62 4.16 9.17
CA SER A 229 20.96 3.92 10.56
C SER A 229 22.41 3.44 10.58
N VAL A 230 23.24 4.10 11.40
CA VAL A 230 24.64 3.72 11.62
C VAL A 230 24.62 2.42 12.40
N VAL A 231 24.50 1.30 11.70
CA VAL A 231 24.65 -0.02 12.28
C VAL A 231 25.85 -0.65 11.58
N GLN A 232 26.80 -1.16 12.38
CA GLN A 232 27.88 -1.98 11.87
C GLN A 232 27.28 -3.08 11.01
N GLN A 233 27.70 -3.19 9.75
CA GLN A 233 27.42 -4.37 8.95
C GLN A 233 27.89 -5.57 9.76
N ILE A 234 26.97 -6.47 10.08
CA ILE A 234 27.32 -7.78 10.62
C ILE A 234 27.89 -8.55 9.42
N VAL A 235 29.19 -8.37 9.18
CA VAL A 235 29.94 -9.17 8.22
C VAL A 235 30.05 -10.56 8.82
N ASN A 236 29.22 -11.49 8.33
CA ASN A 236 29.32 -12.89 8.67
C ASN A 236 30.04 -13.60 7.51
N GLU A 237 31.26 -14.07 7.75
CA GLU A 237 32.19 -14.55 6.71
C GLU A 237 31.83 -15.93 6.12
N GLY A 238 30.72 -16.56 6.55
CA GLY A 238 30.29 -17.86 6.04
C GLY A 238 29.28 -17.79 4.89
N LYS A 239 27.99 -17.74 5.24
CA LYS A 239 26.87 -17.90 4.29
C LYS A 239 26.37 -16.58 3.70
N CYS A 240 25.80 -16.62 2.51
CA CYS A 240 25.08 -15.47 1.93
C CYS A 240 23.73 -15.30 2.63
N ARG A 241 23.46 -14.12 3.20
CA ARG A 241 22.25 -13.85 4.00
C ARG A 241 21.16 -13.24 3.14
N LEU A 242 20.00 -13.89 3.09
CA LEU A 242 18.83 -13.46 2.35
C LEU A 242 17.70 -13.11 3.31
N VAL A 243 16.86 -12.13 2.94
CA VAL A 243 15.67 -11.77 3.72
C VAL A 243 14.44 -11.58 2.87
N TYR A 244 13.32 -12.12 3.34
CA TYR A 244 11.97 -11.76 2.90
C TYR A 244 11.24 -11.10 4.06
N ALA A 245 10.56 -9.98 3.83
CA ALA A 245 9.79 -9.30 4.87
C ALA A 245 8.41 -8.82 4.36
N GLY A 246 7.36 -9.58 4.69
CA GLY A 246 6.00 -9.23 4.31
C GLY A 246 4.95 -10.30 4.58
N ALA A 247 3.71 -9.97 4.22
CA ALA A 247 2.60 -10.90 4.30
C ALA A 247 2.69 -11.95 3.18
N LEU A 248 2.29 -13.19 3.49
CA LEU A 248 2.18 -14.30 2.55
C LEU A 248 0.71 -14.72 2.44
N TYR A 249 0.29 -15.07 1.23
CA TYR A 249 -1.09 -15.44 0.92
C TYR A 249 -1.09 -16.66 0.01
N ALA A 250 -1.69 -17.77 0.45
CA ALA A 250 -1.65 -19.03 -0.30
C ALA A 250 -2.25 -18.88 -1.71
N ASP A 251 -3.26 -18.02 -1.84
CA ASP A 251 -4.00 -17.75 -3.06
C ASP A 251 -3.43 -16.60 -3.90
N ARG A 252 -2.53 -15.76 -3.36
CA ARG A 252 -2.03 -14.56 -4.07
C ARG A 252 -0.53 -14.41 -4.13
N ARG A 253 0.16 -14.74 -3.04
CA ARG A 253 1.60 -14.60 -2.85
C ARG A 253 2.10 -15.88 -2.18
N ASN A 254 2.03 -16.95 -2.95
CA ASN A 254 2.36 -18.29 -2.48
C ASN A 254 3.88 -18.47 -2.40
N PRO A 255 4.44 -18.81 -1.23
CA PRO A 255 5.90 -18.94 -1.04
C PRO A 255 6.47 -20.31 -1.45
N GLU A 256 5.66 -21.31 -1.82
CA GLU A 256 6.10 -22.70 -2.04
C GLU A 256 7.29 -22.77 -3.01
N ARG A 257 7.21 -22.07 -4.14
CA ARG A 257 8.27 -22.07 -5.15
C ARG A 257 9.57 -21.48 -4.62
N ALA A 258 9.50 -20.33 -3.95
CA ALA A 258 10.66 -19.67 -3.37
C ALA A 258 11.32 -20.56 -2.31
N LEU A 259 10.54 -21.09 -1.38
CA LEU A 259 11.01 -21.97 -0.31
C LEU A 259 11.63 -23.26 -0.87
N SER A 260 10.98 -23.88 -1.86
CA SER A 260 11.49 -25.10 -2.49
C SER A 260 12.81 -24.90 -3.21
N VAL A 261 13.06 -23.74 -3.82
CA VAL A 261 14.34 -23.44 -4.47
C VAL A 261 15.41 -23.16 -3.41
N LEU A 262 15.09 -22.30 -2.43
CA LEU A 262 16.02 -21.87 -1.40
C LEU A 262 16.44 -23.03 -0.46
N SER A 263 15.56 -23.99 -0.20
CA SER A 263 15.87 -25.12 0.68
C SER A 263 16.89 -26.11 0.10
N GLN A 264 17.21 -25.99 -1.19
CA GLN A 264 18.16 -26.85 -1.89
C GLN A 264 19.56 -26.23 -1.99
N ILE A 265 19.82 -25.12 -1.29
CA ILE A 265 21.08 -24.37 -1.37
C ILE A 265 21.72 -24.33 0.02
N ASP A 266 22.93 -24.88 0.15
CA ASP A 266 23.59 -25.05 1.45
C ASP A 266 24.32 -23.79 1.95
N ASP A 267 24.85 -22.97 1.03
CA ASP A 267 25.70 -21.81 1.31
C ASP A 267 24.92 -20.51 1.59
N ILE A 268 23.63 -20.63 1.90
CA ILE A 268 22.76 -19.49 2.20
C ILE A 268 22.17 -19.57 3.61
N HIS A 269 21.73 -18.42 4.11
CA HIS A 269 20.88 -18.31 5.28
C HIS A 269 19.72 -17.39 4.95
N VAL A 270 18.48 -17.81 5.22
CA VAL A 270 17.29 -17.09 4.80
C VAL A 270 16.38 -16.82 5.99
N ASP A 271 16.07 -15.54 6.21
CA ASP A 271 15.13 -15.13 7.25
C ASP A 271 13.84 -14.57 6.65
N PHE A 272 12.72 -15.16 7.04
CA PHE A 272 11.38 -14.72 6.67
C PHE A 272 10.72 -13.97 7.83
N TYR A 273 10.50 -12.66 7.68
CA TYR A 273 9.73 -11.84 8.62
C TYR A 273 8.28 -11.72 8.14
N ILE A 274 7.38 -12.49 8.76
CA ILE A 274 6.00 -12.68 8.27
C ILE A 274 5.01 -11.90 9.15
N SER A 275 4.30 -10.95 8.55
CA SER A 275 3.28 -10.14 9.25
C SER A 275 1.91 -10.79 9.33
N TYR A 276 1.60 -11.62 8.34
CA TYR A 276 0.37 -12.38 8.23
C TYR A 276 0.62 -13.50 7.23
N SER A 277 0.11 -14.69 7.53
CA SER A 277 0.22 -15.86 6.66
C SER A 277 -0.98 -16.77 6.88
N ASN A 278 -1.65 -17.14 5.79
CA ASN A 278 -2.46 -18.35 5.72
C ASN A 278 -1.68 -19.50 5.06
N CYS A 279 -0.35 -19.40 5.08
CA CYS A 279 0.62 -20.32 4.49
C CYS A 279 1.47 -21.03 5.55
N ASN A 280 1.09 -21.04 6.84
CA ASN A 280 1.95 -21.60 7.89
C ASN A 280 2.32 -23.05 7.60
N SER A 281 1.36 -23.86 7.14
CA SER A 281 1.62 -25.25 6.72
C SER A 281 2.64 -25.38 5.59
N ILE A 282 2.72 -24.39 4.70
CA ILE A 282 3.74 -24.34 3.64
C ILE A 282 5.08 -23.94 4.25
N VAL A 283 5.13 -22.85 5.01
CA VAL A 283 6.38 -22.33 5.60
C VAL A 283 7.02 -23.36 6.53
N ASP A 284 6.23 -23.98 7.41
CA ASP A 284 6.68 -24.94 8.42
C ASP A 284 7.36 -26.17 7.80
N LYS A 285 6.94 -26.59 6.59
CA LYS A 285 7.54 -27.71 5.83
C LYS A 285 9.00 -27.44 5.45
N TYR A 286 9.38 -26.17 5.27
CA TYR A 286 10.70 -25.78 4.77
C TYR A 286 11.62 -25.18 5.85
N LEU A 287 11.16 -25.08 7.10
CA LEU A 287 11.98 -24.57 8.21
C LEU A 287 13.17 -25.50 8.48
N SER A 288 14.34 -24.90 8.65
CA SER A 288 15.61 -25.60 8.84
C SER A 288 16.65 -24.67 9.47
N GLU A 289 17.90 -25.13 9.62
CA GLU A 289 19.01 -24.23 9.98
C GLU A 289 19.25 -23.15 8.91
N THR A 290 18.95 -23.47 7.65
CA THR A 290 19.06 -22.58 6.49
C THR A 290 17.92 -21.57 6.45
N ILE A 291 16.66 -22.01 6.61
CA ILE A 291 15.47 -21.15 6.48
C ILE A 291 14.79 -20.99 7.84
N LYS A 292 14.74 -19.74 8.33
CA LYS A 292 14.07 -19.38 9.58
C LYS A 292 12.90 -18.45 9.34
N SER A 293 11.92 -18.51 10.24
CA SER A 293 10.73 -17.66 10.23
C SER A 293 10.64 -16.87 11.53
N PHE A 294 10.32 -15.59 11.43
CA PHE A 294 10.22 -14.63 12.52
C PHE A 294 8.90 -13.86 12.43
N PRO A 295 8.38 -13.37 13.57
CA PRO A 295 7.23 -12.48 13.57
C PRO A 295 7.55 -11.17 12.85
N ALA A 296 6.51 -10.48 12.39
CA ALA A 296 6.67 -9.15 11.82
C ALA A 296 7.37 -8.17 12.77
N VAL A 297 8.16 -7.31 12.16
CA VAL A 297 8.85 -6.22 12.82
C VAL A 297 8.18 -4.88 12.52
N ASN A 298 8.45 -3.88 13.36
CA ASN A 298 8.01 -2.52 13.12
C ASN A 298 8.73 -1.89 11.91
N ARG A 299 8.27 -0.72 11.45
CA ARG A 299 8.81 -0.04 10.26
C ARG A 299 10.29 0.32 10.37
N SER A 300 10.75 0.78 11.53
CA SER A 300 12.17 1.13 11.75
C SER A 300 13.05 -0.10 11.56
N ARG A 301 12.69 -1.20 12.23
CA ARG A 301 13.42 -2.46 12.14
C ARG A 301 13.35 -3.06 10.74
N TYR A 302 12.20 -2.97 10.06
CA TYR A 302 12.08 -3.39 8.66
C TYR A 302 13.10 -2.67 7.77
N ASN A 303 13.21 -1.34 7.90
CA ASN A 303 14.16 -0.55 7.12
C ASN A 303 15.62 -0.98 7.42
N GLU A 304 15.95 -1.24 8.69
CA GLU A 304 17.28 -1.75 9.08
C GLU A 304 17.60 -3.11 8.45
N LEU A 305 16.64 -4.06 8.48
CA LEU A 305 16.83 -5.39 7.90
C LEU A 305 17.17 -5.29 6.41
N ILE A 306 16.32 -4.62 5.63
CA ILE A 306 16.50 -4.54 4.17
C ILE A 306 17.69 -3.68 3.76
N TYR A 307 18.09 -2.70 4.58
CA TYR A 307 19.13 -1.75 4.20
C TYR A 307 20.53 -2.16 4.70
N ASN A 308 20.65 -2.75 5.90
CA ASN A 308 21.94 -2.96 6.57
C ASN A 308 22.35 -4.43 6.76
N GLU A 309 21.41 -5.33 7.02
CA GLU A 309 21.76 -6.62 7.65
C GLU A 309 21.92 -7.82 6.72
N TYR A 310 21.30 -7.78 5.55
CA TYR A 310 21.28 -8.92 4.62
C TYR A 310 21.98 -8.58 3.32
N ASP A 311 22.59 -9.58 2.72
CA ASP A 311 23.31 -9.45 1.45
C ASP A 311 22.33 -9.26 0.29
N ILE A 312 21.25 -10.04 0.28
CA ILE A 312 20.32 -10.14 -0.85
C ILE A 312 18.87 -10.08 -0.34
N LEU A 313 18.01 -9.38 -1.09
CA LEU A 313 16.61 -9.19 -0.76
C LEU A 313 15.73 -10.12 -1.61
N ILE A 314 14.72 -10.72 -0.98
CA ILE A 314 13.76 -11.59 -1.67
C ILE A 314 12.45 -10.83 -1.87
N ASN A 315 11.96 -10.83 -3.11
CA ASN A 315 10.57 -10.50 -3.42
C ASN A 315 9.82 -11.75 -3.85
N ILE A 316 8.56 -11.85 -3.43
CA ILE A 316 7.62 -12.88 -3.90
C ILE A 316 6.44 -12.14 -4.53
N GLY A 317 6.29 -12.31 -5.85
CA GLY A 317 5.29 -11.63 -6.66
C GLY A 317 3.86 -12.07 -6.34
N ASN A 318 2.91 -11.24 -6.74
CA ASN A 318 1.49 -11.58 -6.69
C ASN A 318 1.08 -12.32 -7.97
N ASN A 319 0.04 -13.16 -7.91
CA ASN A 319 -0.67 -13.67 -9.09
C ASN A 319 -1.87 -12.82 -9.53
N PHE A 320 -1.95 -11.57 -9.05
CA PHE A 320 -3.07 -10.68 -9.34
C PHE A 320 -2.55 -9.41 -10.01
N SER A 321 -2.95 -9.20 -11.28
CA SER A 321 -2.40 -8.16 -12.14
C SER A 321 -2.85 -6.74 -11.78
N LEU A 322 -3.98 -6.57 -11.09
CA LEU A 322 -4.56 -5.25 -10.78
C LEU A 322 -4.12 -4.69 -9.40
N GLN A 323 -3.18 -5.34 -8.72
CA GLN A 323 -2.68 -4.87 -7.43
C GLN A 323 -1.20 -5.18 -7.27
N ILE A 324 -0.36 -4.20 -7.62
CA ILE A 324 1.09 -4.33 -7.49
C ILE A 324 1.57 -3.80 -6.13
N PRO A 325 2.39 -4.57 -5.38
CA PRO A 325 2.87 -4.15 -4.06
C PRO A 325 3.89 -3.01 -4.13
N SER A 326 3.70 -1.93 -3.37
CA SER A 326 4.67 -0.82 -3.30
C SER A 326 6.04 -1.20 -2.72
N LYS A 327 6.13 -2.33 -2.00
CA LYS A 327 7.36 -2.79 -1.34
C LYS A 327 8.55 -2.97 -2.29
N MET A 328 8.30 -3.29 -3.56
CA MET A 328 9.39 -3.49 -4.50
C MET A 328 10.22 -2.22 -4.69
N LEU A 329 9.58 -1.05 -4.70
CA LEU A 329 10.29 0.24 -4.80
C LEU A 329 11.17 0.48 -3.57
N GLU A 330 10.75 0.02 -2.39
CA GLU A 330 11.55 0.08 -1.16
C GLU A 330 12.78 -0.82 -1.27
N LEU A 331 12.64 -2.02 -1.84
CA LEU A 331 13.77 -2.93 -2.09
C LEU A 331 14.76 -2.31 -3.10
N PHE A 332 14.28 -1.79 -4.23
CA PHE A 332 15.15 -1.12 -5.21
C PHE A 332 15.90 0.07 -4.58
N SER A 333 15.22 0.85 -3.75
CA SER A 333 15.82 2.01 -3.07
C SER A 333 16.98 1.65 -2.14
N THR A 334 17.16 0.37 -1.77
CA THR A 334 18.33 -0.06 -1.01
C THR A 334 19.60 -0.16 -1.86
N GLY A 335 19.46 -0.30 -3.18
CA GLY A 335 20.56 -0.63 -4.10
C GLY A 335 21.13 -2.03 -3.90
N ARG A 336 20.48 -2.91 -3.12
CA ARG A 336 20.96 -4.28 -2.88
C ARG A 336 20.53 -5.26 -3.98
N PRO A 337 21.21 -6.40 -4.11
CA PRO A 337 20.76 -7.45 -4.98
C PRO A 337 19.39 -7.98 -4.60
N ILE A 338 18.56 -8.27 -5.60
CA ILE A 338 17.17 -8.71 -5.43
C ILE A 338 16.93 -10.00 -6.22
N ILE A 339 16.34 -10.98 -5.56
CA ILE A 339 15.77 -12.18 -6.19
C ILE A 339 14.26 -12.02 -6.20
N ASN A 340 13.68 -11.94 -7.39
CA ASN A 340 12.24 -11.83 -7.58
C ASN A 340 11.66 -13.17 -8.01
N PHE A 341 10.98 -13.86 -7.10
CA PHE A 341 10.15 -15.01 -7.43
C PHE A 341 8.80 -14.51 -7.95
N TYR A 342 8.70 -14.34 -9.27
CA TYR A 342 7.50 -13.77 -9.89
C TYR A 342 6.46 -14.86 -10.17
N GLN A 343 5.18 -14.49 -10.12
CA GLN A 343 4.06 -15.34 -10.56
C GLN A 343 3.44 -14.84 -11.87
N LEU A 344 3.54 -13.54 -12.13
CA LEU A 344 3.16 -12.88 -13.38
C LEU A 344 4.31 -11.97 -13.83
N LYS A 345 4.42 -11.78 -15.14
CA LYS A 345 5.34 -10.78 -15.72
C LYS A 345 4.70 -9.40 -15.65
N ASP A 346 4.70 -8.83 -14.45
CA ASP A 346 4.12 -7.51 -14.13
C ASP A 346 5.15 -6.37 -14.25
N VAL A 347 4.78 -5.16 -13.79
CA VAL A 347 5.68 -3.99 -13.79
C VAL A 347 6.96 -4.30 -13.00
N HIS A 348 6.87 -5.06 -11.90
CA HIS A 348 8.01 -5.40 -11.06
C HIS A 348 8.96 -6.36 -11.74
N TYR A 349 8.43 -7.36 -12.45
CA TYR A 349 9.24 -8.21 -13.33
C TYR A 349 10.05 -7.35 -14.32
N ALA A 350 9.40 -6.41 -15.01
CA ALA A 350 10.06 -5.53 -15.98
C ALA A 350 11.08 -4.58 -15.33
N MET A 351 10.83 -4.11 -14.10
CA MET A 351 11.80 -3.32 -13.35
C MET A 351 13.03 -4.14 -12.95
N VAL A 352 12.84 -5.40 -12.53
CA VAL A 352 13.95 -6.30 -12.15
C VAL A 352 14.81 -6.63 -13.37
N GLU A 353 14.24 -6.80 -14.56
CA GLU A 353 15.02 -6.99 -15.81
C GLU A 353 15.93 -5.80 -16.13
N LYS A 354 15.56 -4.58 -15.73
CA LYS A 354 16.38 -3.37 -15.90
C LYS A 354 17.41 -3.17 -14.78
N TYR A 355 17.29 -3.91 -13.68
CA TYR A 355 18.10 -3.72 -12.50
C TYR A 355 19.34 -4.61 -12.52
N PRO A 356 20.57 -4.07 -12.60
CA PRO A 356 21.79 -4.87 -12.78
C PRO A 356 22.08 -5.88 -11.67
N LEU A 357 21.55 -5.65 -10.47
CA LEU A 357 21.67 -6.56 -9.33
C LEU A 357 20.36 -7.33 -9.11
N GLY A 358 19.57 -7.58 -10.15
CA GLY A 358 18.28 -8.25 -10.07
C GLY A 358 18.27 -9.56 -10.85
N ILE A 359 17.57 -10.58 -10.34
CA ILE A 359 17.17 -11.75 -11.12
C ILE A 359 15.70 -12.06 -10.93
N ASN A 360 15.07 -12.51 -12.02
CA ASN A 360 13.70 -13.02 -12.04
C ASN A 360 13.72 -14.55 -12.08
N ILE A 361 13.00 -15.18 -11.15
CA ILE A 361 12.82 -16.63 -11.07
C ILE A 361 11.33 -16.97 -11.26
N GLY A 362 11.04 -17.73 -12.31
CA GLY A 362 9.70 -18.13 -12.69
C GLY A 362 9.20 -19.39 -11.96
N PRO A 363 7.89 -19.67 -12.04
CA PRO A 363 7.29 -20.88 -11.50
C PRO A 363 7.84 -22.16 -12.13
N ASP A 364 8.19 -22.11 -13.42
CA ASP A 364 8.55 -23.27 -14.24
C ASP A 364 10.06 -23.36 -14.57
N ASP A 365 10.89 -22.49 -13.98
CA ASP A 365 12.33 -22.41 -14.25
C ASP A 365 13.06 -23.66 -13.71
N ALA A 366 13.37 -24.65 -14.55
CA ALA A 366 14.01 -25.89 -14.13
C ALA A 366 15.42 -25.66 -13.51
N ASP A 367 16.10 -24.61 -13.94
CA ASP A 367 17.45 -24.19 -13.52
C ASP A 367 17.47 -23.22 -12.33
N ALA A 368 16.32 -22.99 -11.68
CA ALA A 368 16.18 -21.98 -10.62
C ALA A 368 17.17 -22.14 -9.46
N VAL A 369 17.48 -23.38 -9.05
CA VAL A 369 18.41 -23.65 -7.94
C VAL A 369 19.83 -23.22 -8.31
N GLU A 370 20.29 -23.56 -9.51
CA GLU A 370 21.62 -23.19 -10.00
C GLU A 370 21.75 -21.67 -10.16
N ARG A 371 20.77 -21.04 -10.82
CA ARG A 371 20.74 -19.58 -11.03
C ARG A 371 20.73 -18.80 -9.73
N VAL A 372 19.93 -19.22 -8.75
CA VAL A 372 19.89 -18.57 -7.43
C VAL A 372 21.21 -18.78 -6.67
N SER A 373 21.78 -19.99 -6.72
CA SER A 373 23.07 -20.29 -6.07
C SER A 373 24.22 -19.45 -6.64
N GLU A 374 24.32 -19.38 -7.98
CA GLU A 374 25.33 -18.57 -8.66
C GLU A 374 25.13 -17.07 -8.39
N PHE A 375 23.89 -16.59 -8.46
CA PHE A 375 23.57 -15.20 -8.14
C PHE A 375 23.97 -14.83 -6.70
N CYS A 376 23.70 -15.71 -5.72
CA CYS A 376 24.13 -15.50 -4.34
C CYS A 376 25.64 -15.35 -4.21
N LYS A 377 26.42 -16.16 -4.93
CA LYS A 377 27.89 -16.09 -4.92
C LYS A 377 28.41 -14.82 -5.58
N GLN A 378 27.84 -14.44 -6.73
CA GLN A 378 28.33 -13.31 -7.53
C GLN A 378 27.88 -11.93 -6.99
N MET A 379 26.74 -11.86 -6.31
CA MET A 379 26.12 -10.60 -5.91
C MET A 379 26.28 -10.27 -4.43
N LYS A 380 26.73 -11.21 -3.60
CA LYS A 380 27.03 -10.96 -2.19
C LYS A 380 27.89 -9.70 -2.02
N GLY A 381 27.45 -8.79 -1.15
CA GLY A 381 28.15 -7.54 -0.84
C GLY A 381 28.10 -6.44 -1.91
N LYS A 382 27.56 -6.71 -3.11
CA LYS A 382 27.37 -5.66 -4.13
C LYS A 382 26.26 -4.71 -3.73
N ARG A 383 26.38 -3.45 -4.16
CA ARG A 383 25.38 -2.43 -3.89
C ARG A 383 25.49 -1.27 -4.89
N LEU A 384 24.36 -0.84 -5.43
CA LEU A 384 24.23 0.44 -6.14
C LEU A 384 24.00 1.59 -5.15
N SER A 385 24.53 2.76 -5.47
CA SER A 385 24.13 4.02 -4.84
C SER A 385 22.67 4.34 -5.13
N PHE A 386 22.07 5.21 -4.30
CA PHE A 386 20.67 5.59 -4.52
C PHE A 386 20.52 6.37 -5.83
N GLU A 387 21.50 7.19 -6.17
CA GLU A 387 21.58 7.98 -7.39
C GLU A 387 21.65 7.09 -8.64
N GLU A 388 22.41 5.98 -8.58
CA GLU A 388 22.42 4.97 -9.66
C GLU A 388 21.04 4.30 -9.82
N VAL A 389 20.33 4.02 -8.71
CA VAL A 389 18.98 3.46 -8.77
C VAL A 389 17.99 4.46 -9.36
N GLU A 390 18.06 5.73 -8.99
CA GLU A 390 17.21 6.78 -9.56
C GLU A 390 17.46 6.96 -11.06
N ALA A 391 18.71 6.88 -11.51
CA ALA A 391 19.06 6.94 -12.92
C ALA A 391 18.46 5.78 -13.74
N LEU A 392 18.28 4.60 -13.14
CA LEU A 392 17.61 3.45 -13.78
C LEU A 392 16.09 3.64 -13.88
N PHE A 393 15.49 4.41 -12.96
CA PHE A 393 14.04 4.60 -12.86
C PHE A 393 13.67 6.09 -12.71
N PRO A 394 13.97 6.95 -13.70
CA PRO A 394 13.77 8.40 -13.58
C PRO A 394 12.30 8.78 -13.37
N GLU A 395 11.38 7.98 -13.92
CA GLU A 395 9.93 8.17 -13.75
C GLU A 395 9.44 7.84 -12.32
N ASN A 396 10.22 7.11 -11.52
CA ASN A 396 9.88 6.76 -10.14
C ASN A 396 10.53 7.73 -9.12
N THR A 397 11.10 8.84 -9.58
CA THR A 397 11.67 9.87 -8.69
C THR A 397 10.57 10.74 -8.08
N MET A 398 10.84 11.31 -6.92
CA MET A 398 9.93 12.26 -6.27
C MET A 398 9.67 13.48 -7.18
N ASP A 399 10.71 14.01 -7.80
CA ASP A 399 10.62 15.20 -8.65
C ASP A 399 9.72 14.97 -9.86
N SER A 400 9.86 13.83 -10.55
CA SER A 400 9.02 13.49 -11.70
C SER A 400 7.55 13.39 -11.32
N GLN A 401 7.23 12.71 -10.21
CA GLN A 401 5.85 12.50 -9.79
C GLN A 401 5.23 13.76 -9.15
N LEU A 402 6.04 14.57 -8.47
CA LEU A 402 5.61 15.86 -7.93
C LEU A 402 5.28 16.83 -9.06
N ALA A 403 6.13 16.92 -10.10
CA ALA A 403 5.89 17.80 -11.24
C ALA A 403 4.56 17.47 -11.95
N LEU A 404 4.24 16.18 -12.08
CA LEU A 404 2.94 15.74 -12.59
C LEU A 404 1.81 16.22 -11.67
N LEU A 405 1.89 15.98 -10.36
CA LEU A 405 0.85 16.37 -9.41
C LEU A 405 0.64 17.89 -9.36
N GLU A 406 1.72 18.68 -9.33
CA GLU A 406 1.66 20.15 -9.33
C GLU A 406 1.01 20.68 -10.61
N LYS A 407 1.36 20.11 -11.78
CA LYS A 407 0.71 20.43 -13.05
C LYS A 407 -0.81 20.21 -12.99
N LEU A 408 -1.27 19.10 -12.39
CA LEU A 408 -2.70 18.82 -12.26
C LEU A 408 -3.39 19.74 -11.26
N ILE A 409 -2.70 20.12 -10.17
CA ILE A 409 -3.20 21.08 -9.18
C ILE A 409 -3.37 22.46 -9.81
N GLU A 410 -2.48 22.87 -10.71
CA GLU A 410 -2.47 24.21 -11.31
C GLU A 410 -3.32 24.36 -12.59
N ALA A 411 -3.51 23.29 -13.37
CA ALA A 411 -4.24 23.30 -14.66
C ALA A 411 -5.74 23.59 -14.54
#